data_AF-A0A554L4T1-F1
#
_entry.id   AF-A0A554L4T1-F1
#
_cell.length_a   1.000
_cell.length_b   1.000
_cell.length_c   1.000
_cell.angle_alpha   90.00
_cell.angle_beta   90.00
_cell.angle_gamma   90.00
#
_symmetry.space_group_name_H-M   'P 1'
#
loop_
_entity.id
_entity.type
_entity.pdbx_description
1 polymer ?
#
loop_
_entity_poly.entity_id
_entity_poly.type
_entity_poly.pdbx_seq_one_letter_code
_entity_poly.pdbx_strand_id
1 'polypeptide(L)' 'MLISNILNSYINKWVALTSDRKKVVAAAPDLKKLDIKVKKAKMGDVIYHYVLPFDKSFSP' A
#
# COMPACT_ATOMS: atom_id res chain seq x y z
N MET A 1 3.04 -15.03 8.94
CA MET A 1 2.55 -13.69 9.33
C MET A 1 1.59 -13.24 8.24
N LEU A 2 0.32 -13.04 8.56
CA LEU A 2 -0.69 -12.67 7.55
C LEU A 2 -0.48 -11.22 7.11
N ILE A 3 -0.59 -10.98 5.79
CA ILE A 3 -0.46 -9.64 5.17
C ILE A 3 -1.40 -8.61 5.81
N SER A 4 -2.57 -9.05 6.30
CA SER A 4 -3.56 -8.22 6.99
C SER A 4 -2.96 -7.46 8.18
N ASN A 5 -2.07 -8.10 8.96
CA ASN A 5 -1.45 -7.45 10.12
C ASN A 5 -0.50 -6.31 9.73
N ILE A 6 0.16 -6.42 8.57
CA ILE A 6 1.07 -5.40 8.05
C ILE A 6 0.26 -4.23 7.49
N LEU A 7 -0.90 -4.50 6.89
CA LEU A 7 -1.74 -3.50 6.22
C LEU A 7 -2.65 -2.71 7.15
N ASN A 8 -2.94 -3.21 8.36
CA ASN A 8 -3.82 -2.53 9.33
C ASN A 8 -3.44 -1.06 9.61
N SER A 9 -2.15 -0.71 9.67
CA SER A 9 -1.71 0.68 9.90
C SER A 9 -1.87 1.60 8.67
N TYR A 10 -2.23 1.02 7.53
CA TYR A 10 -2.34 1.70 6.25
C TYR A 10 -3.78 1.77 5.72
N ILE A 11 -4.79 1.47 6.54
CA ILE A 11 -6.21 1.60 6.18
C ILE A 11 -6.49 2.98 5.54
N ASN A 12 -7.27 2.97 4.45
CA ASN A 12 -7.64 4.13 3.65
C ASN A 12 -6.44 4.87 3.03
N LYS A 13 -5.35 4.15 2.73
CA LYS A 13 -4.17 4.71 2.06
C LYS A 13 -3.76 3.82 0.89
N TRP A 14 -3.08 4.44 -0.06
CA TRP A 14 -2.30 3.75 -1.06
C TRP A 14 -0.95 3.33 -0.45
N VAL A 15 -0.58 2.07 -0.68
CA VAL A 15 0.70 1.50 -0.30
C VAL A 15 1.44 1.02 -1.54
N ALA A 16 2.77 1.16 -1.52
CA ALA A 16 3.65 0.50 -2.44
C ALA A 16 4.23 -0.73 -1.73
N LEU A 17 4.03 -1.89 -2.33
CA LEU A 17 4.52 -3.17 -1.84
C LEU A 17 5.73 -3.61 -2.67
N THR A 18 6.60 -4.38 -2.04
CA THR A 18 7.62 -5.19 -2.73
C THR A 18 6.97 -6.20 -3.68
N SER A 19 7.67 -6.65 -4.72
CA SER A 19 7.13 -7.61 -5.70
C SER A 19 6.68 -8.93 -5.06
N ASP A 20 7.30 -9.35 -3.95
CA ASP A 20 6.89 -10.52 -3.16
C ASP A 20 5.71 -10.25 -2.19
N ARG A 21 5.23 -9.00 -2.15
CA ARG A 21 4.13 -8.49 -1.32
C ARG A 21 4.34 -8.62 0.19
N LYS A 22 5.56 -8.93 0.64
CA LYS A 22 5.83 -9.16 2.09
C LYS A 22 6.05 -7.88 2.87
N LYS A 23 6.34 -6.77 2.18
CA LYS A 23 6.71 -5.51 2.83
C LYS A 23 6.10 -4.29 2.13
N VAL A 24 5.58 -3.36 2.93
CA VAL A 24 5.22 -2.00 2.51
C VAL A 24 6.48 -1.13 2.51
N VAL A 25 6.77 -0.51 1.37
CA VAL A 25 7.96 0.34 1.20
C VAL A 25 7.64 1.83 1.22
N ALA A 26 6.41 2.19 0.86
CA ALA A 26 5.90 3.55 0.96
C ALA A 26 4.39 3.55 1.14
N ALA A 27 3.85 4.60 1.74
CA ALA A 27 2.42 4.82 1.87
C ALA A 27 2.06 6.31 1.69
N ALA A 28 0.90 6.57 1.11
CA ALA A 28 0.36 7.92 0.91
C ALA A 28 -1.18 7.89 0.80
N PRO A 29 -1.87 9.00 1.08
CA PRO A 29 -3.33 9.06 0.96
C PRO A 29 -3.82 8.95 -0.49
N ASP A 30 -2.99 9.31 -1.47
CA ASP A 30 -3.33 9.31 -2.89
C ASP A 30 -2.18 8.75 -3.75
N LEU A 31 -2.53 8.24 -4.92
CA LEU A 31 -1.60 7.56 -5.82
C LEU A 31 -0.48 8.48 -6.31
N LYS A 32 -0.78 9.77 -6.56
CA LYS A 32 0.20 10.75 -7.04
C LYS A 32 1.31 10.97 -6.02
N LYS A 33 0.96 11.16 -4.74
CA LYS A 33 1.94 11.29 -3.66
C LYS A 33 2.71 10.00 -3.42
N LEU A 34 2.07 8.84 -3.59
CA LEU A 34 2.77 7.56 -3.47
C LEU A 34 3.85 7.42 -4.55
N ASP A 35 3.49 7.71 -5.80
CA ASP A 35 4.39 7.61 -6.96
C ASP A 35 5.60 8.54 -6.81
N ILE A 36 5.40 9.78 -6.35
CA ILE A 36 6.49 10.71 -6.04
C ILE A 36 7.43 10.13 -4.97
N LYS A 37 6.90 9.52 -3.91
CA LYS A 37 7.71 8.91 -2.85
C LYS A 37 8.55 7.73 -3.37
N VAL A 38 7.94 6.87 -4.18
CA VAL A 38 8.61 5.68 -4.76
C VAL A 38 9.73 6.10 -5.70
N LYS A 39 9.47 7.07 -6.58
CA LYS A 39 10.49 7.63 -7.50
C LYS A 39 11.64 8.29 -6.75
N LYS A 40 11.35 9.09 -5.70
CA LYS A 40 12.40 9.70 -4.86
C LYS A 40 13.26 8.67 -4.14
N ALA A 41 12.65 7.58 -3.69
CA ALA A 41 13.35 6.49 -3.03
C ALA A 41 14.12 5.57 -4.01
N LYS A 42 14.04 5.81 -5.33
CA LYS A 42 14.61 4.96 -6.39
C LYS A 42 14.24 3.49 -6.22
N MET A 43 13.06 3.23 -5.67
CA MET A 43 12.55 1.87 -5.55
C MET A 43 12.01 1.48 -6.93
N GLY A 44 12.53 0.39 -7.47
CA GLY A 44 12.16 -0.11 -8.79
C GLY A 44 10.79 -0.78 -8.76
N ASP A 45 10.80 -2.09 -8.89
CA ASP A 45 9.60 -2.91 -9.06
C ASP A 45 8.77 -2.93 -7.76
N VAL A 46 7.64 -2.21 -7.77
CA VAL A 46 6.70 -2.13 -6.66
C VAL A 46 5.28 -2.29 -7.15
N ILE A 47 4.44 -2.86 -6.29
CA ILE A 47 3.01 -3.06 -6.56
C ILE A 47 2.22 -2.02 -5.78
N TYR A 48 1.46 -1.18 -6.48
CA TYR A 48 0.53 -0.24 -5.85
C TYR A 48 -0.75 -0.96 -5.43
N HIS A 49 -1.14 -0.76 -4.18
CA HIS A 49 -2.31 -1.38 -3.58
C HIS A 49 -3.04 -0.36 -2.71
N TYR A 50 -4.36 -0.29 -2.83
CA TYR A 50 -5.18 0.53 -1.94
C TYR A 50 -5.73 -0.33 -0.81
N VAL A 51 -5.46 0.06 0.43
CA VAL A 51 -5.88 -0.70 1.60
C VAL A 51 -7.29 -0.27 2.00
N LEU A 52 -8.25 -1.16 1.74
CA LEU A 52 -9.62 -0.99 2.17
C LEU A 52 -9.77 -1.18 3.68
N PRO A 53 -10.74 -0.52 4.32
CA PRO A 53 -11.05 -0.75 5.73
C PRO A 53 -11.60 -2.16 5.92
N PHE A 54 -11.04 -2.90 6.88
CA PHE A 54 -11.39 -4.30 7.16
C PHE A 54 -12.81 -4.47 7.72
N ASP A 55 -13.35 -3.42 8.35
CA ASP A 55 -14.68 -3.46 9.00
C ASP A 55 -15.84 -3.04 8.08
N LYS A 56 -15.56 -2.82 6.79
CA LYS A 56 -16.59 -2.44 5.81
C LYS A 56 -16.73 -3.51 4.74
N SER A 57 -17.90 -4.13 4.70
CA SER A 57 -18.33 -4.94 3.56
C SER A 57 -18.62 -3.99 2.38
N PHE A 58 -17.88 -4.14 1.28
CA PHE A 58 -18.25 -3.56 0.01
C PHE A 58 -19.15 -4.56 -0.73
N SER A 59 -20.43 -4.21 -0.87
CA SER A 59 -21.33 -4.91 -1.79
C SER A 59 -21.34 -4.13 -3.12
N PRO A 60 -21.18 -4.81 -4.27
CA PRO A 60 -21.21 -4.18 -5.59
C PRO A 60 -22.59 -3.61 -5.94
#